data_AF-A0A392NPI4-F1
#
_entry.id   AF-A0A392NPI4-F1
#
_cell.length_a   1.000
_cell.length_b   1.000
_cell.length_c   1.000
_cell.angle_alpha   90.00
_cell.angle_beta   90.00
_cell.angle_gamma   90.00
#
_symmetry.space_group_name_H-M   'P 1'
#
loop_
_entity.id
_entity.type
_entity.pdbx_description
1 polymer ?
#
loop_
_entity_poly.entity_id
_entity_poly.type
_entity_poly.pdbx_seq_one_letter_code
_entity_poly.pdbx_strand_id
1 'polypeptide(L)'
;RLEMLKILNLSHSHDLTQTPDFSNLPNLEKLVLADCKMLSEISNSIGDLKKILLISLEDCISLRSLPRSIYKLKSLKTLNISGCSMIDRLEDDLEQMDSLTNLIANNTAITRVPFSIMYHTVVPTSYHRFPCTFQVFEVFGWSAAQNFNFLGMQQ
;
A
#
# COMPACT_ATOMS: atom_id res chain seq x y z
N ARG A 1 -18.17 -17.40 -12.68
CA ARG A 1 -16.86 -17.52 -11.99
C ARG A 1 -15.76 -17.67 -13.03
N LEU A 2 -14.74 -16.81 -13.03
CA LEU A 2 -13.65 -16.81 -14.02
C LEU A 2 -12.45 -17.58 -13.45
N GLU A 3 -12.51 -18.91 -13.54
CA GLU A 3 -11.57 -19.77 -12.83
C GLU A 3 -10.15 -19.74 -13.41
N MET A 4 -9.99 -19.35 -14.67
CA MET A 4 -8.67 -19.26 -15.32
C MET A 4 -8.04 -17.87 -15.26
N LEU A 5 -8.78 -16.86 -14.80
CA LEU A 5 -8.29 -15.48 -14.79
C LEU A 5 -7.26 -15.30 -13.68
N LYS A 6 -6.02 -15.03 -14.07
CA LYS A 6 -4.90 -14.76 -13.16
C LYS A 6 -4.52 -13.29 -13.09
N ILE A 7 -4.77 -12.55 -14.17
CA ILE A 7 -4.40 -11.14 -14.29
C ILE A 7 -5.62 -10.37 -14.73
N LEU A 8 -5.96 -9.33 -13.99
CA LEU A 8 -6.99 -8.36 -14.33
C LEU A 8 -6.33 -6.99 -14.40
N ASN A 9 -6.32 -6.40 -15.60
CA ASN A 9 -5.83 -5.06 -15.83
C ASN A 9 -7.00 -4.17 -16.25
N LEU A 10 -7.28 -3.15 -15.45
CA LEU A 10 -8.31 -2.13 -15.65
C LEU A 10 -7.70 -0.73 -15.76
N SER A 11 -6.39 -0.64 -16.02
CA SER A 11 -5.67 0.64 -16.08
C SER A 11 -6.26 1.57 -17.14
N HIS A 12 -6.14 2.89 -16.91
CA HIS A 12 -6.67 3.96 -17.75
C HIS A 12 -8.20 3.94 -17.92
N SER A 13 -8.92 3.25 -17.03
CA SER A 13 -10.38 3.34 -16.96
C SER A 13 -10.77 4.65 -16.26
N HIS A 14 -10.65 5.76 -16.98
CA HIS A 14 -10.80 7.10 -16.39
C HIS A 14 -12.19 7.37 -15.81
N ASP A 15 -13.23 6.71 -16.32
CA ASP A 15 -14.61 6.82 -15.82
C ASP A 15 -14.94 5.82 -14.69
N LEU A 16 -14.00 4.94 -14.32
CA LEU A 16 -14.21 3.93 -13.27
C LEU A 16 -14.23 4.62 -11.90
N THR A 17 -15.40 4.71 -11.29
CA THR A 17 -15.57 5.30 -9.94
C THR A 17 -15.45 4.29 -8.82
N GLN A 18 -15.81 3.03 -9.10
CA GLN A 18 -15.76 1.89 -8.17
C GLN A 18 -15.23 0.64 -8.87
N THR A 19 -14.42 -0.16 -8.20
CA THR A 19 -13.97 -1.45 -8.76
C THR A 19 -15.12 -2.45 -8.90
N PRO A 20 -15.02 -3.43 -9.83
CA PRO A 20 -16.01 -4.51 -9.90
C PRO A 20 -15.99 -5.40 -8.65
N ASP A 21 -17.00 -6.26 -8.54
CA ASP A 21 -16.99 -7.37 -7.59
C ASP A 21 -15.95 -8.43 -7.98
N PHE A 22 -15.07 -8.77 -7.04
CA PHE A 22 -13.98 -9.72 -7.20
C PHE A 22 -14.32 -11.13 -6.68
N SER A 23 -15.49 -11.35 -6.09
CA SER A 23 -15.93 -12.64 -5.52
C SER A 23 -15.86 -13.81 -6.53
N ASN A 24 -15.99 -13.48 -7.82
CA ASN A 24 -15.98 -14.42 -8.94
C ASN A 24 -14.59 -14.72 -9.52
N LEU A 25 -13.52 -14.20 -8.94
CA LEU A 25 -12.13 -14.31 -9.42
C LEU A 25 -11.23 -15.11 -8.45
N PRO A 26 -11.52 -16.38 -8.18
CA PRO A 26 -10.88 -17.15 -7.10
C PRO A 26 -9.38 -17.40 -7.31
N ASN A 27 -8.88 -17.23 -8.54
CA ASN A 27 -7.51 -17.52 -8.94
C ASN A 27 -6.73 -16.27 -9.39
N LEU A 28 -7.24 -15.08 -9.09
CA LEU A 28 -6.56 -13.84 -9.45
C LEU A 28 -5.25 -13.71 -8.66
N GLU A 29 -4.16 -13.47 -9.39
CA GLU A 29 -2.80 -13.31 -8.86
C GLU A 29 -2.31 -11.86 -9.00
N LYS A 30 -2.80 -11.11 -10.01
CA LYS A 30 -2.44 -9.71 -10.24
C LYS A 30 -3.65 -8.85 -10.58
N LEU A 31 -3.78 -7.72 -9.90
CA LEU A 31 -4.78 -6.69 -10.15
C LEU A 31 -4.07 -5.36 -10.42
N VAL A 32 -4.33 -4.76 -11.58
CA VAL A 32 -3.70 -3.50 -12.01
C VAL A 32 -4.79 -2.49 -12.37
N LEU A 33 -4.82 -1.36 -11.68
CA LEU A 33 -5.75 -0.25 -11.87
C LEU A 33 -4.98 1.08 -12.00
N ALA A 34 -3.88 1.09 -12.76
CA ALA A 34 -3.08 2.30 -12.89
C ALA A 34 -3.86 3.40 -13.63
N ASP A 35 -3.70 4.67 -13.22
CA ASP A 35 -4.27 5.84 -13.89
C ASP A 35 -5.82 5.81 -14.01
N CYS A 36 -6.50 5.20 -13.05
CA CYS A 36 -7.95 5.27 -12.87
C CYS A 36 -8.34 6.52 -12.08
N LYS A 37 -8.25 7.69 -12.72
CA LYS A 37 -8.34 9.00 -12.05
C LYS A 37 -9.62 9.25 -11.25
N MET A 38 -10.77 8.72 -11.68
CA MET A 38 -12.04 8.87 -10.96
C MET A 38 -12.31 7.78 -9.91
N LEU A 39 -11.40 6.80 -9.77
CA LEU A 39 -11.59 5.69 -8.82
C LEU A 39 -11.54 6.23 -7.39
N SER A 40 -12.69 6.23 -6.74
CA SER A 40 -12.85 6.70 -5.36
C SER A 40 -13.15 5.57 -4.38
N GLU A 41 -13.61 4.41 -4.87
CA GLU A 41 -14.01 3.28 -4.04
C GLU A 41 -13.49 1.94 -4.57
N ILE A 42 -12.98 1.11 -3.66
CA ILE A 42 -12.62 -0.28 -3.94
C ILE A 42 -13.63 -1.19 -3.26
N SER A 43 -14.19 -2.13 -4.01
CA SER A 43 -15.13 -3.12 -3.50
C SER A 43 -14.53 -3.93 -2.35
N ASN A 44 -15.30 -4.12 -1.28
CA ASN A 44 -14.89 -4.95 -0.13
C ASN A 44 -14.58 -6.41 -0.52
N SER A 45 -15.13 -6.90 -1.63
CA SER A 45 -14.84 -8.22 -2.21
C SER A 45 -13.36 -8.43 -2.55
N ILE A 46 -12.53 -7.38 -2.55
CA ILE A 46 -11.08 -7.50 -2.72
C ILE A 46 -10.46 -8.42 -1.67
N GLY A 47 -11.04 -8.49 -0.46
CA GLY A 47 -10.60 -9.39 0.61
C GLY A 47 -10.82 -10.88 0.31
N ASP A 48 -11.63 -11.23 -0.69
CA ASP A 48 -11.90 -12.62 -1.08
C ASP A 48 -10.80 -13.20 -1.98
N LEU A 49 -9.86 -12.37 -2.45
CA LEU A 49 -8.80 -12.74 -3.38
C LEU A 49 -7.66 -13.51 -2.68
N LYS A 50 -7.89 -14.79 -2.37
CA LYS A 50 -6.95 -15.63 -1.62
C LYS A 50 -5.60 -15.88 -2.31
N LYS A 51 -5.49 -15.68 -3.62
CA LYS A 51 -4.26 -15.94 -4.41
C LYS A 51 -3.58 -14.66 -4.92
N ILE A 52 -4.08 -13.48 -4.55
CA ILE A 52 -3.52 -12.22 -5.04
C ILE A 52 -2.10 -12.02 -4.52
N LEU A 53 -1.19 -11.67 -5.41
CA LEU A 53 0.22 -11.43 -5.11
C LEU A 53 0.59 -9.95 -5.29
N LEU A 54 -0.06 -9.28 -6.25
CA LEU A 54 0.20 -7.87 -6.58
C LEU A 54 -1.10 -7.10 -6.79
N ILE A 55 -1.19 -5.94 -6.15
CA ILE A 55 -2.19 -4.91 -6.40
C ILE A 55 -1.44 -3.61 -6.75
N SER A 56 -1.74 -3.03 -7.91
CA SER A 56 -1.31 -1.68 -8.27
C SER A 56 -2.52 -0.77 -8.43
N LEU A 57 -2.52 0.32 -7.68
CA LEU A 57 -3.47 1.43 -7.69
C LEU A 57 -2.78 2.73 -8.12
N GLU A 58 -1.64 2.63 -8.79
CA GLU A 58 -0.80 3.75 -9.21
C GLU A 58 -1.61 4.87 -9.87
N ASP A 59 -1.37 6.12 -9.49
CA ASP A 59 -2.03 7.32 -10.02
C ASP A 59 -3.57 7.32 -9.91
N CYS A 60 -4.15 6.57 -8.96
CA CYS A 60 -5.57 6.69 -8.60
C CYS A 60 -5.80 7.92 -7.70
N ILE A 61 -5.72 9.10 -8.29
CA ILE A 61 -5.69 10.39 -7.56
C ILE A 61 -6.95 10.68 -6.73
N SER A 62 -8.12 10.12 -7.07
CA SER A 62 -9.38 10.32 -6.32
C SER A 62 -9.56 9.35 -5.15
N LEU A 63 -8.68 8.36 -5.01
CA LEU A 63 -8.79 7.34 -3.97
C LEU A 63 -8.31 7.90 -2.64
N ARG A 64 -9.21 7.92 -1.63
CA ARG A 64 -8.94 8.54 -0.31
C ARG A 64 -8.50 7.55 0.76
N SER A 65 -8.93 6.30 0.62
CA SER A 65 -8.63 5.25 1.58
C SER A 65 -8.72 3.89 0.91
N LEU A 66 -8.10 2.90 1.54
CA LEU A 66 -8.26 1.50 1.17
C LEU A 66 -9.37 0.86 2.02
N PRO A 67 -10.16 -0.08 1.47
CA PRO A 67 -11.16 -0.81 2.25
C PRO A 67 -10.45 -1.70 3.26
N ARG A 68 -10.99 -1.83 4.48
CA ARG A 68 -10.37 -2.65 5.55
C ARG A 68 -10.12 -4.10 5.15
N SER A 69 -10.91 -4.63 4.21
CA SER A 69 -10.72 -6.00 3.73
C SER A 69 -9.42 -6.21 2.96
N ILE A 70 -8.78 -5.17 2.41
CA ILE A 70 -7.48 -5.30 1.74
C ILE A 70 -6.40 -5.78 2.70
N TYR A 71 -6.47 -5.36 3.97
CA TYR A 71 -5.50 -5.70 5.00
C TYR A 71 -5.60 -7.16 5.47
N LYS A 72 -6.68 -7.86 5.09
CA LYS A 72 -6.88 -9.29 5.38
C LYS A 72 -6.21 -10.20 4.35
N LEU A 73 -5.59 -9.64 3.31
CA LEU A 73 -4.98 -10.40 2.22
C LEU A 73 -3.66 -11.05 2.65
N LYS A 74 -3.75 -12.31 3.08
CA LYS A 74 -2.60 -13.10 3.56
C LYS A 74 -1.57 -13.46 2.48
N SER A 75 -1.93 -13.39 1.20
CA SER A 75 -1.05 -13.75 0.08
C SER A 75 -0.39 -12.56 -0.61
N LEU A 76 -0.85 -11.34 -0.34
CA LEU A 76 -0.38 -10.16 -1.07
C LEU A 76 1.08 -9.86 -0.72
N LYS A 77 1.92 -9.72 -1.76
CA LYS A 77 3.36 -9.44 -1.61
C LYS A 77 3.70 -7.99 -1.94
N THR A 78 2.98 -7.41 -2.89
CA THR A 78 3.22 -6.05 -3.38
C THR A 78 1.92 -5.25 -3.40
N LEU A 79 1.93 -4.12 -2.70
CA LEU A 79 0.90 -3.09 -2.76
C LEU A 79 1.54 -1.79 -3.27
N ASN A 80 1.16 -1.37 -4.48
CA ASN A 80 1.56 -0.09 -5.04
C ASN A 80 0.38 0.89 -4.99
N ILE A 81 0.55 1.98 -4.24
CA ILE A 81 -0.37 3.12 -4.13
C ILE A 81 0.35 4.43 -4.49
N SER A 82 1.44 4.36 -5.24
CA SER A 82 2.16 5.55 -5.68
C SER A 82 1.26 6.49 -6.48
N GLY A 83 1.43 7.80 -6.29
CA GLY A 83 0.59 8.80 -6.97
C GLY A 83 -0.85 8.89 -6.47
N CYS A 84 -1.29 8.06 -5.51
CA CYS A 84 -2.57 8.21 -4.81
C CYS A 84 -2.52 9.41 -3.85
N SER A 85 -2.53 10.63 -4.39
CA SER A 85 -2.30 11.87 -3.66
C SER A 85 -3.30 12.17 -2.54
N MET A 86 -4.45 11.51 -2.53
CA MET A 86 -5.50 11.70 -1.51
C MET A 86 -5.47 10.67 -0.38
N ILE A 87 -4.64 9.62 -0.47
CA ILE A 87 -4.43 8.69 0.65
C ILE A 87 -3.48 9.36 1.64
N ASP A 88 -3.98 9.63 2.84
CA ASP A 88 -3.26 10.37 3.89
C ASP A 88 -2.81 9.49 5.07
N ARG A 89 -3.31 8.25 5.14
CA ARG A 89 -3.00 7.28 6.20
C ARG A 89 -3.17 5.85 5.72
N LEU A 90 -2.43 4.96 6.36
CA LEU A 90 -2.69 3.52 6.34
C LEU A 90 -3.19 3.10 7.72
N GLU A 91 -4.13 2.15 7.78
CA GLU A 91 -4.64 1.67 9.06
C GLU A 91 -3.67 0.66 9.71
N ASP A 92 -3.72 0.54 11.04
CA ASP A 92 -2.90 -0.41 11.80
C ASP A 92 -3.17 -1.87 11.41
N ASP A 93 -4.32 -2.15 10.78
CA ASP A 93 -4.66 -3.45 10.17
C ASP A 93 -3.61 -3.91 9.14
N LEU A 94 -2.77 -3.01 8.60
CA LEU A 94 -1.63 -3.35 7.74
C LEU A 94 -0.73 -4.44 8.33
N GLU A 95 -0.67 -4.54 9.67
CA GLU A 95 0.03 -5.59 10.41
C GLU A 95 -0.51 -7.00 10.17
N GLN A 96 -1.74 -7.13 9.70
CA GLN A 96 -2.38 -8.42 9.38
C GLN A 96 -1.90 -8.99 8.03
N MET A 97 -1.11 -8.25 7.26
CA MET A 97 -0.66 -8.67 5.93
C MET A 97 0.65 -9.47 6.00
N ASP A 98 0.57 -10.71 6.48
CA ASP A 98 1.73 -11.56 6.80
C ASP A 98 2.75 -11.74 5.64
N SER A 99 2.31 -11.63 4.39
CA SER A 99 3.17 -11.82 3.19
C SER A 99 3.63 -10.52 2.53
N LEU A 100 3.20 -9.35 3.03
CA LEU A 100 3.50 -8.07 2.39
C LEU A 100 4.99 -7.76 2.55
N THR A 101 5.69 -7.64 1.43
CA THR A 101 7.14 -7.36 1.40
C THR A 101 7.45 -6.02 0.75
N ASN A 102 6.56 -5.52 -0.11
CA ASN A 102 6.76 -4.30 -0.87
C ASN A 102 5.51 -3.41 -0.75
N LEU A 103 5.66 -2.30 -0.04
CA LEU A 103 4.68 -1.21 -0.01
C LEU A 103 5.30 0.00 -0.71
N ILE A 104 4.73 0.38 -1.85
CA ILE A 104 5.19 1.53 -2.65
C ILE A 104 4.15 2.64 -2.50
N ALA A 105 4.54 3.74 -1.86
CA ALA A 105 3.63 4.83 -1.48
C ALA A 105 4.19 6.22 -1.80
N ASN A 106 5.05 6.30 -2.81
CA ASN A 106 5.62 7.57 -3.29
C ASN A 106 4.49 8.52 -3.73
N ASN A 107 4.66 9.82 -3.53
CA ASN A 107 3.68 10.83 -3.99
C ASN A 107 2.25 10.64 -3.42
N THR A 108 2.14 10.10 -2.20
CA THR A 108 0.89 10.07 -1.41
C THR A 108 0.90 11.19 -0.37
N ALA A 109 -0.23 11.42 0.32
CA ALA A 109 -0.32 12.33 1.46
C ALA A 109 0.00 11.65 2.80
N ILE A 110 0.54 10.42 2.78
CA ILE A 110 0.81 9.64 3.98
C ILE A 110 1.92 10.32 4.80
N THR A 111 1.56 10.73 6.02
CA THR A 111 2.50 11.36 6.97
C THR A 111 2.98 10.41 8.07
N ARG A 112 2.28 9.29 8.27
CA ARG A 112 2.58 8.30 9.30
C ARG A 112 2.35 6.90 8.74
N VAL A 113 3.34 6.03 8.92
CA VAL A 113 3.19 4.59 8.70
C VAL A 113 3.00 3.89 10.06
N PRO A 114 2.18 2.82 10.14
CA PRO A 114 2.02 2.04 11.37
C PRO A 114 3.38 1.53 11.89
N PHE A 115 3.54 1.53 13.21
CA PHE A 115 4.83 1.35 13.88
C PHE A 115 5.53 0.01 13.61
N SER A 116 4.81 -1.04 13.23
CA SER A 116 5.37 -2.40 13.12
C SER A 116 6.18 -2.69 11.86
N ILE A 117 6.08 -1.87 10.81
CA ILE A 117 6.97 -1.99 9.61
C ILE A 117 8.42 -1.62 9.96
N MET A 118 8.65 -0.86 11.04
CA MET A 118 10.00 -0.49 11.46
C MET A 118 10.84 -1.68 11.97
N TYR A 119 10.22 -2.80 12.38
CA TYR A 119 10.93 -3.87 13.11
C TYR A 119 11.25 -5.14 12.30
N HIS A 120 10.70 -5.31 11.09
CA HIS A 120 10.93 -6.51 10.28
C HIS A 120 12.17 -6.48 9.38
N THR A 121 12.93 -5.38 9.38
CA THR A 121 14.25 -5.34 8.73
C THR A 121 15.31 -5.73 9.75
N VAL A 122 15.84 -6.96 9.65
CA VAL A 122 17.01 -7.39 10.42
C VAL A 122 18.18 -6.46 10.06
N VAL A 123 18.50 -5.52 10.96
CA VAL A 123 19.69 -4.69 10.88
C VAL A 123 20.91 -5.59 11.14
N PRO A 124 21.88 -5.74 10.22
CA PRO A 124 23.12 -6.44 10.52
C PRO A 124 23.84 -5.72 11.67
N THR A 125 24.18 -6.45 12.72
CA THR A 125 24.66 -5.98 14.04
C THR A 125 26.09 -5.39 14.03
N SER A 126 26.53 -4.73 12.96
CA SER A 126 27.88 -4.18 12.87
C SER A 126 27.94 -2.65 12.74
N TYR A 127 27.01 -1.91 13.35
CA TYR A 127 27.21 -0.48 13.58
C TYR A 127 26.63 -0.06 14.93
N HIS A 128 27.44 -0.20 15.98
CA HIS A 128 27.16 0.44 17.26
C HIS A 128 27.28 1.95 17.09
N ARG A 129 26.19 2.66 17.42
CA ARG A 129 26.07 4.11 17.61
C ARG A 129 25.62 4.93 16.39
N PHE A 130 24.38 4.74 15.94
CA PHE A 130 23.47 5.82 15.54
C PHE A 130 22.01 5.34 15.72
N PRO A 131 21.11 6.12 16.36
CA PRO A 131 19.71 5.72 16.50
C PRO A 131 19.00 5.88 15.15
N CYS A 132 18.48 4.76 14.65
CA CYS A 132 17.47 4.55 13.61
C CYS A 132 17.19 5.75 12.68
N THR A 133 17.94 5.90 11.58
CA THR A 133 17.53 6.81 10.49
C THR A 133 17.88 6.34 9.08
N PHE A 134 18.74 5.35 8.88
CA PHE A 134 19.23 5.03 7.53
C PHE A 134 18.59 3.78 6.95
N GLN A 135 17.36 3.90 6.42
CA GLN A 135 16.84 3.13 5.26
C GLN A 135 15.39 3.48 4.87
N VAL A 136 14.73 4.41 5.58
CA VAL A 136 13.40 4.93 5.18
C VAL A 136 13.50 6.03 4.09
N PHE A 137 14.70 6.51 3.77
CA PHE A 137 14.87 7.70 2.93
C PHE A 137 14.60 7.50 1.42
N GLU A 138 14.69 6.29 0.87
CA GLU A 138 14.48 6.12 -0.59
C GLU A 138 13.00 6.05 -0.99
N VAL A 139 12.07 5.88 -0.04
CA VAL A 139 10.62 5.85 -0.33
C VAL A 139 10.01 7.27 -0.36
N PHE A 140 10.68 8.27 0.23
CA PHE A 140 10.07 9.58 0.44
C PHE A 140 10.73 10.77 -0.29
N GLY A 141 11.81 10.57 -1.05
CA GLY A 141 12.38 11.65 -1.88
C GLY A 141 12.70 12.94 -1.11
N TRP A 142 13.07 12.83 0.18
CA TRP A 142 13.39 14.01 0.99
C TRP A 142 14.75 14.56 0.57
N SER A 143 14.75 15.64 -0.23
CA SER A 143 15.88 16.56 -0.21
C SER A 143 15.94 17.18 1.19
N ALA A 144 17.10 17.12 1.82
CA ALA A 144 17.37 17.59 3.17
C ALA A 144 16.99 19.07 3.39
N ALA A 145 15.73 19.37 3.67
CA ALA A 145 15.30 20.68 4.15
C ALA A 145 13.84 20.60 4.64
N GLN A 146 13.62 20.03 5.81
CA GLN A 146 12.54 20.48 6.70
C GLN A 146 12.81 20.00 8.12
N ASN A 147 13.19 20.96 8.97
CA ASN A 147 13.48 20.79 10.38
C ASN A 147 12.26 20.25 11.13
N PHE A 148 12.37 19.07 11.73
CA PHE A 148 11.45 18.65 12.79
C PHE A 148 12.07 18.97 14.14
N ASN A 149 11.48 19.94 14.84
CA ASN A 149 11.74 20.20 16.26
C ASN A 149 11.17 19.04 17.07
N PHE A 150 12.05 18.16 17.57
CA PHE A 150 11.72 17.22 18.63
C PHE A 150 11.80 17.95 19.97
N LEU A 151 10.66 18.39 20.50
CA LEU A 151 10.53 18.68 21.91
C LEU A 151 9.49 17.75 22.53
N GLY A 152 9.97 16.88 23.41
CA GLY A 152 9.20 16.33 24.50
C GLY A 152 8.69 14.92 24.28
N MET A 153 9.53 13.92 24.54
CA MET A 153 9.17 12.76 25.37
C MET A 153 10.44 12.23 26.07
N GLN A 154 10.73 12.80 27.24
CA GLN A 154 11.44 12.10 28.32
C GLN A 154 10.40 11.79 29.40
N GLN A 155 10.09 10.51 29.56
CA GLN A 155 10.09 9.72 30.81
C GLN A 155 9.47 8.36 30.55
#